data_AF-B1C5W9-F1
#
_entry.id   AF-B1C5W9-F1
#
_cell.length_a   1.000
_cell.length_b   1.000
_cell.length_c   1.000
_cell.angle_alpha   90.00
_cell.angle_beta   90.00
_cell.angle_gamma   90.00
#
_symmetry.space_group_name_H-M   'P 1'
#
loop_
_entity.id
_entity.type
_entity.pdbx_description
1 polymer ?
#
loop_
_entity_poly.entity_id
_entity_poly.type
_entity_poly.pdbx_seq_one_letter_code
_entity_poly.pdbx_strand_id
1 'polypeptide(L)'
;MKTTNYKKTEKLLKEMVIYEKILEIREEENTRKLMDNINKAMECLTDLEKKIITDFYINNLTMYEISLEIQLTREYTSKVKTAAIRKMEHVLFGKDAA
;
A
#
# COMPACT_ATOMS: atom_id res chain seq x y z
N MET A 1 41.07 -30.66 -19.39
CA MET A 1 40.60 -30.06 -18.11
C MET A 1 39.81 -28.74 -18.28
N LYS A 2 38.96 -28.57 -19.31
CA LYS A 2 38.11 -27.37 -19.50
C LYS A 2 36.64 -27.53 -19.06
N THR A 3 36.24 -28.74 -18.68
CA THR A 3 34.83 -29.14 -18.48
C THR A 3 34.28 -28.89 -17.08
N THR A 4 35.13 -28.90 -16.05
CA THR A 4 34.69 -28.78 -14.64
C THR A 4 34.27 -27.34 -14.30
N ASN A 5 34.98 -26.34 -14.81
CA ASN A 5 34.64 -24.93 -14.57
C ASN A 5 33.37 -24.54 -15.32
N TYR A 6 33.19 -25.00 -16.57
CA TYR A 6 31.97 -24.76 -17.33
C TYR A 6 30.72 -25.30 -16.60
N LYS A 7 30.74 -26.55 -16.15
CA LYS A 7 29.60 -27.15 -15.41
C LYS A 7 29.33 -26.45 -14.07
N LYS A 8 30.38 -25.99 -13.38
CA LYS A 8 30.23 -25.17 -12.16
C LYS A 8 29.58 -23.83 -12.46
N THR A 9 30.01 -23.13 -13.52
CA THR A 9 29.42 -21.87 -13.95
C THR A 9 27.97 -22.04 -14.38
N GLU A 10 27.64 -23.09 -15.15
CA GLU A 10 26.27 -23.40 -15.55
C GLU A 10 25.36 -23.66 -14.33
N LYS A 11 25.86 -24.38 -13.32
CA LYS A 11 25.14 -24.60 -12.06
C LYS A 11 24.87 -23.29 -11.33
N LEU A 12 25.88 -22.42 -11.19
CA LEU A 12 25.74 -21.12 -10.53
C LEU A 12 24.72 -20.22 -11.25
N LEU A 13 24.72 -20.22 -12.59
CA LEU A 13 23.74 -19.46 -13.38
C LEU A 13 22.31 -19.97 -13.14
N LYS A 14 22.10 -21.29 -13.07
CA LYS A 14 20.78 -21.86 -12.73
C LYS A 14 20.33 -21.48 -11.32
N GLU A 15 21.24 -21.53 -10.35
CA GLU A 15 20.95 -21.11 -8.97
C GLU A 15 20.60 -19.62 -8.88
N MET A 16 21.28 -18.77 -9.65
CA MET A 16 20.98 -17.33 -9.73
C MET A 16 19.56 -17.07 -10.25
N VAL A 17 19.17 -17.71 -11.36
CA VAL A 17 17.81 -17.57 -11.93
C VAL A 17 16.74 -18.03 -10.94
N ILE A 18 16.98 -19.13 -10.22
CA ILE A 18 16.06 -19.62 -9.18
C ILE A 18 15.95 -18.58 -8.05
N TYR A 19 17.07 -18.00 -7.62
CA TYR A 19 17.09 -16.99 -6.57
C TYR A 19 16.33 -15.72 -6.97
N GLU A 20 16.55 -15.22 -8.19
CA GLU A 20 15.79 -14.09 -8.74
C GLU A 20 14.29 -14.38 -8.72
N LYS A 21 13.88 -15.59 -9.13
CA LYS A 21 12.46 -15.95 -9.13
C LYS A 21 11.87 -16.03 -7.72
N ILE A 22 12.65 -16.50 -6.74
CA ILE A 22 12.23 -16.53 -5.33
C ILE A 22 12.06 -15.10 -4.79
N LEU A 23 12.96 -14.18 -5.15
CA LEU A 23 12.86 -12.77 -4.75
C LEU A 23 11.59 -12.12 -5.32
N GLU A 24 11.33 -12.31 -6.61
CA GLU A 24 10.12 -11.80 -7.27
C GLU A 24 8.84 -12.29 -6.57
N ILE A 25 8.76 -13.59 -6.27
CA ILE A 25 7.62 -14.18 -5.55
C ILE A 25 7.46 -13.55 -4.16
N ARG A 26 8.57 -13.33 -3.43
CA ARG A 26 8.53 -12.69 -2.11
C ARG A 26 8.07 -11.25 -2.18
N GLU A 27 8.52 -10.49 -3.18
CA GLU A 27 8.07 -9.11 -3.40
C GLU A 27 6.58 -9.04 -3.73
N GLU A 28 6.09 -9.95 -4.58
CA GLU A 28 4.65 -10.08 -4.84
C GLU A 28 3.87 -10.40 -3.56
N GLU A 29 4.33 -11.35 -2.75
CA GLU A 29 3.66 -11.75 -1.52
C GLU A 29 3.63 -10.59 -0.50
N ASN A 30 4.73 -9.84 -0.39
CA ASN A 30 4.81 -8.67 0.48
C ASN A 30 3.86 -7.57 0.01
N THR A 31 3.80 -7.32 -1.30
CA THR A 31 2.85 -6.37 -1.90
C THR A 31 1.40 -6.77 -1.60
N ARG A 32 1.05 -8.05 -1.78
CA ARG A 32 -0.29 -8.55 -1.46
C ARG A 32 -0.64 -8.36 0.01
N LYS A 33 0.26 -8.71 0.92
CA LYS A 33 0.06 -8.50 2.38
C LYS A 33 -0.16 -7.02 2.72
N LEU A 34 0.61 -6.12 2.09
CA LEU A 34 0.44 -4.68 2.28
C LEU A 34 -0.93 -4.21 1.77
N MET A 35 -1.34 -4.66 0.57
CA MET A 35 -2.65 -4.34 0.01
C MET A 35 -3.78 -4.85 0.91
N ASP A 36 -3.69 -6.07 1.44
CA ASP A 36 -4.69 -6.62 2.36
C ASP A 36 -4.81 -5.79 3.63
N ASN A 37 -3.69 -5.30 4.18
CA ASN A 37 -3.70 -4.44 5.36
C ASN A 37 -4.32 -3.06 5.06
N ILE A 38 -4.01 -2.48 3.90
CA ILE A 38 -4.63 -1.22 3.46
C ILE A 38 -6.14 -1.40 3.24
N ASN A 39 -6.56 -2.51 2.64
CA ASN A 39 -7.97 -2.82 2.42
C ASN A 39 -8.72 -2.94 3.76
N LYS A 40 -8.16 -3.67 4.74
CA LYS A 40 -8.71 -3.74 6.10
C LYS A 40 -8.81 -2.36 6.76
N ALA A 41 -7.78 -1.53 6.60
CA ALA A 41 -7.79 -0.16 7.14
C ALA A 41 -8.88 0.71 6.49
N MET A 42 -9.08 0.57 5.17
CA MET A 42 -10.15 1.23 4.44
C MET A 42 -11.53 0.73 4.89
N GLU A 43 -11.71 -0.56 5.18
CA GLU A 43 -12.98 -1.12 5.65
C GLU A 43 -13.45 -0.52 6.97
N CYS A 44 -12.54 -0.10 7.85
CA CYS A 44 -12.87 0.57 9.12
C CYS A 44 -13.38 2.01 8.97
N LEU A 45 -13.30 2.58 7.77
CA LEU A 45 -13.78 3.93 7.49
C LEU A 45 -15.27 3.93 7.15
N THR A 46 -15.95 5.00 7.55
CA THR A 46 -17.31 5.31 7.07
C THR A 46 -17.29 5.66 5.59
N ASP A 47 -18.45 5.62 4.92
CA ASP A 47 -18.54 5.92 3.49
C ASP A 47 -18.05 7.34 3.15
N LEU A 48 -18.32 8.31 4.03
CA LEU A 48 -17.82 9.68 3.90
C LEU A 48 -16.30 9.74 3.98
N GLU A 49 -15.71 9.06 4.96
CA GLU A 49 -14.25 8.99 5.12
C GLU A 49 -13.58 8.30 3.94
N LYS A 50 -14.14 7.17 3.47
CA LYS A 50 -13.67 6.46 2.28
C LYS A 50 -13.68 7.38 1.06
N LYS A 51 -14.80 8.07 0.82
CA LYS A 51 -14.93 9.02 -0.29
C LYS A 51 -13.84 10.09 -0.23
N ILE A 52 -13.67 10.76 0.91
CA ILE A 52 -12.66 11.82 1.07
C ILE A 52 -11.24 11.29 0.86
N ILE A 53 -10.91 10.10 1.37
CA ILE A 53 -9.58 9.49 1.20
C ILE A 53 -9.32 9.11 -0.26
N THR A 54 -10.29 8.45 -0.91
CA THR A 54 -10.22 8.10 -2.34
C THR A 54 -10.08 9.35 -3.20
N ASP A 55 -10.91 10.36 -2.99
CA ASP A 55 -10.88 11.57 -3.80
C ASP A 55 -9.56 12.33 -3.65
N PHE A 56 -9.01 12.38 -2.44
CA PHE A 56 -7.75 13.08 -2.17
C PHE A 56 -6.52 12.33 -2.68
N TYR A 57 -6.39 11.03 -2.41
CA TYR A 57 -5.16 10.27 -2.70
C TYR A 57 -5.17 9.52 -4.03
N ILE A 58 -6.34 9.14 -4.53
CA ILE A 58 -6.48 8.36 -5.77
C ILE A 58 -6.85 9.28 -6.93
N ASN A 59 -7.85 10.14 -6.72
CA ASN A 59 -8.34 11.05 -7.77
C ASN A 59 -7.59 12.39 -7.82
N ASN A 60 -6.67 12.63 -6.88
CA ASN A 60 -5.88 13.86 -6.76
C ASN A 60 -6.72 15.16 -6.68
N LEU A 61 -7.93 15.09 -6.12
CA LEU A 61 -8.77 16.25 -5.91
C LEU A 61 -8.28 17.09 -4.73
N THR A 62 -8.39 18.40 -4.86
CA THR A 62 -8.10 19.33 -3.77
C THR A 62 -9.18 19.25 -2.70
N MET A 63 -8.82 19.59 -1.46
CA MET A 63 -9.80 19.67 -0.36
C MET A 63 -10.95 20.64 -0.65
N TYR A 64 -10.72 21.65 -1.50
CA TYR A 64 -11.76 22.58 -1.91
C TYR A 64 -12.78 21.90 -2.83
N GLU A 65 -12.32 21.21 -3.88
CA GLU A 65 -13.19 20.46 -4.81
C GLU A 65 -13.99 19.40 -4.08
N ILE A 66 -13.33 18.62 -3.21
CA ILE A 66 -14.00 17.59 -2.39
C ILE A 66 -15.09 18.22 -1.52
N SER A 67 -14.79 19.35 -0.88
CA SER A 67 -15.75 20.03 0.01
C SER A 67 -16.98 20.55 -0.73
N LEU A 68 -16.82 21.00 -1.98
CA LEU A 68 -17.93 21.41 -2.84
C LEU A 68 -18.80 20.21 -3.21
N GLU A 69 -18.20 19.09 -3.58
CA GLU A 69 -18.92 17.89 -4.00
C GLU A 69 -19.77 17.30 -2.87
N ILE A 70 -19.20 17.20 -1.67
CA ILE A 70 -19.90 16.63 -0.50
C ILE A 70 -20.74 17.66 0.27
N GLN A 71 -20.76 18.92 -0.18
CA GLN A 71 -21.50 20.03 0.42
C GLN A 71 -21.16 20.30 1.90
N LEU A 72 -19.89 20.18 2.26
CA LEU A 72 -19.38 20.47 3.61
C LEU A 72 -18.34 21.58 3.56
N THR A 73 -18.01 22.16 4.72
CA THR A 73 -16.94 23.16 4.76
C THR A 73 -15.59 22.50 4.51
N ARG A 74 -14.67 23.23 3.86
CA ARG A 74 -13.28 22.78 3.66
C ARG A 74 -12.59 22.39 4.97
N GLU A 75 -12.84 23.16 6.04
CA GLU A 75 -12.27 22.89 7.36
C GLU A 75 -12.78 21.56 7.94
N TYR A 76 -14.09 21.33 7.88
CA TYR A 76 -14.68 20.08 8.37
C TYR A 76 -14.21 18.89 7.53
N THR A 77 -14.20 19.02 6.20
CA THR A 77 -13.68 17.99 5.29
C THR A 77 -12.22 17.61 5.62
N SER A 78 -11.39 18.61 5.94
CA SER A 78 -10.00 18.39 6.38
C SER A 78 -9.92 17.64 7.71
N LYS A 79 -10.79 17.99 8.68
CA LYS A 79 -10.89 17.28 9.95
C LYS A 79 -11.30 15.82 9.77
N VAL A 80 -12.28 15.54 8.90
CA VAL A 80 -12.70 14.17 8.56
C VAL A 80 -11.56 13.39 7.93
N LYS A 81 -10.81 13.98 6.98
CA LYS A 81 -9.63 13.33 6.38
C LYS A 81 -8.60 12.94 7.45
N THR A 82 -8.26 13.86 8.35
CA THR A 82 -7.29 13.59 9.43
C THR A 82 -7.78 12.50 10.38
N ALA A 83 -9.07 12.49 10.71
CA ALA A 83 -9.67 11.44 11.54
C ALA A 83 -9.62 10.07 10.83
N ALA A 84 -9.92 10.03 9.53
CA ALA A 84 -9.82 8.81 8.72
C ALA A 84 -8.38 8.27 8.70
N ILE A 85 -7.39 9.13 8.47
CA ILE A 85 -5.96 8.73 8.48
C ILE A 85 -5.57 8.12 9.82
N ARG A 86 -5.96 8.74 10.95
CA ARG A 86 -5.68 8.20 12.29
C ARG A 86 -6.33 6.84 12.53
N LYS A 87 -7.56 6.63 12.04
CA LYS A 87 -8.21 5.30 12.10
C LYS A 87 -7.41 4.26 11.32
N MET A 88 -6.99 4.61 10.10
CA MET A 88 -6.18 3.71 9.26
C MET A 88 -4.82 3.41 9.90
N GLU A 89 -4.17 4.42 10.48
CA GLU A 89 -2.88 4.30 11.18
C GLU A 89 -2.94 3.27 12.32
N HIS A 90 -3.99 3.30 13.14
CA HIS A 90 -4.18 2.30 14.21
C HIS A 90 -4.34 0.87 13.69
N VAL A 91 -4.92 0.69 12.50
CA VAL A 91 -5.07 -0.63 11.88
C VAL A 91 -3.75 -1.10 11.25
N LEU A 92 -3.02 -0.19 10.62
CA LEU A 92 -1.78 -0.50 9.91
C LEU A 92 -0.60 -0.73 10.85
N PHE A 93 -0.51 0.03 11.94
CA PHE A 93 0.68 0.08 12.81
C PHE A 93 0.39 -0.20 14.29
N GLY A 94 -0.88 -0.35 14.67
CA GLY A 94 -1.29 -0.62 16.06
C GLY A 94 -1.53 0.64 16.90
N LYS A 95 -1.89 0.44 18.17
CA LYS A 95 -2.27 1.53 19.09
C LYS A 95 -1.11 2.43 19.52
N ASP A 96 0.12 1.96 19.39
CA ASP A 96 1.33 2.66 19.85
C ASP A 96 1.97 3.56 18.78
N ALA A 97 1.31 3.74 17.63
CA ALA A 97 1.81 4.56 16.52
C ALA A 97 1.55 6.07 16.69
N ALA A 98 0.86 6.49 17.75
CA ALA A 98 0.41 7.88 17.99
C ALA A 98 1.34 8.69 18.90
#